data_AF-A0A3B8WIV7-F1
#
_entry.id   AF-A0A3B8WIV7-F1
#
_cell.length_a   1.000
_cell.length_b   1.000
_cell.length_c   1.000
_cell.angle_alpha   90.00
_cell.angle_beta   90.00
_cell.angle_gamma   90.00
#
_symmetry.space_group_name_H-M   'P 1'
#
loop_
_entity.id
_entity.type
_entity.pdbx_description
1 polymer ?
#
loop_
_entity_poly.entity_id
_entity_poly.type
_entity_poly.pdbx_seq_one_letter_code
_entity_poly.pdbx_strand_id
1 'polypeptide(L)' 'DEMFRDFNRRERHLIEPLRCYRQIAHCAWLARRWEDPAFPRFFPWFSQPRFWSDQILSLREQLAALQEPAISLPGQF' A
#
# COMPACT_ATOMS: atom_id res chain seq x y z
N ASP A 1 -30.32 9.90 10.37
CA ASP A 1 -29.08 10.49 10.90
C ASP A 1 -27.95 9.48 10.87
N GLU A 2 -26.93 9.78 10.08
CA GLU A 2 -25.69 9.01 10.05
C GLU A 2 -24.82 9.51 11.21
N MET A 3 -24.71 8.73 12.30
CA MET A 3 -23.81 9.07 13.40
C MET A 3 -22.38 8.77 12.99
N PHE A 4 -21.55 9.81 12.89
CA PHE A 4 -20.10 9.65 12.75
C PHE A 4 -19.54 8.92 13.97
N ARG A 5 -18.73 7.90 13.75
CA ARG A 5 -17.94 7.27 14.82
C ARG A 5 -16.74 8.15 15.15
N ASP A 6 -16.42 8.24 16.44
CA ASP A 6 -15.21 8.91 16.90
C ASP A 6 -13.96 8.26 16.32
N PHE A 7 -13.05 9.08 15.78
CA PHE A 7 -11.79 8.62 15.21
C PHE A 7 -10.69 8.60 16.28
N ASN A 8 -10.13 7.42 16.54
CA ASN A 8 -9.02 7.28 17.47
C ASN A 8 -7.71 7.77 16.82
N ARG A 9 -7.19 8.91 17.30
CA ARG A 9 -5.97 9.54 16.79
C ARG A 9 -4.73 8.64 16.78
N ARG A 10 -4.70 7.58 17.60
CA ARG A 10 -3.61 6.60 17.61
C ARG A 10 -3.57 5.76 16.34
N GLU A 11 -4.72 5.55 15.68
CA GLU A 11 -4.82 4.79 14.43
C GLU A 11 -4.06 5.44 13.27
N ARG A 12 -3.68 6.72 13.39
CA ARG A 12 -2.81 7.38 12.41
C ARG A 12 -1.45 6.70 12.25
N HIS A 13 -0.93 6.08 13.30
CA HIS A 13 0.32 5.32 13.24
C HIS A 13 0.20 4.05 12.40
N LEU A 14 -1.03 3.60 12.11
CA LEU A 14 -1.29 2.42 11.29
C LEU A 14 -1.37 2.73 9.80
N ILE A 15 -1.44 4.01 9.40
CA ILE A 15 -1.64 4.38 7.99
C ILE A 15 -0.49 3.86 7.12
N GLU A 16 0.74 4.24 7.45
CA GLU A 16 1.92 3.83 6.66
C GLU A 16 2.25 2.33 6.79
N PRO A 17 2.13 1.69 7.97
CA PRO A 17 2.24 0.23 8.08
C PRO A 17 1.21 -0.53 7.23
N LEU A 18 -0.06 -0.13 7.25
CA LEU A 18 -1.11 -0.78 6.46
C LEU A 18 -0.94 -0.51 4.96
N ARG A 19 -0.45 0.67 4.58
CA ARG A 19 -0.12 1.00 3.19
C ARG A 19 1.00 0.10 2.66
N CYS A 20 2.08 -0.06 3.42
CA CYS A 20 3.19 -0.97 3.10
C CYS A 20 2.71 -2.42 3.00
N TYR A 21 1.94 -2.87 3.99
CA TYR A 21 1.34 -4.21 3.98
C TYR A 21 0.49 -4.45 2.73
N ARG A 22 -0.36 -3.49 2.36
CA ARG A 22 -1.22 -3.59 1.18
C ARG A 22 -0.42 -3.71 -0.12
N GLN A 23 0.68 -2.96 -0.27
CA GLN A 23 1.55 -3.05 -1.44
C GLN A 23 2.13 -4.47 -1.58
N ILE A 24 2.72 -4.99 -0.51
CA ILE A 24 3.33 -6.33 -0.50
C ILE A 24 2.26 -7.42 -0.70
N ALA A 25 1.14 -7.31 0.01
CA ALA A 25 0.05 -8.27 -0.07
C ALA A 25 -0.57 -8.33 -1.47
N HIS A 26 -0.68 -7.19 -2.16
CA HIS A 26 -1.19 -7.13 -3.53
C HIS A 26 -0.27 -7.87 -4.50
N CYS A 27 1.05 -7.65 -4.43
CA CYS A 27 2.02 -8.39 -5.23
C CYS A 27 1.98 -9.90 -4.94
N ALA A 28 1.88 -10.28 -3.66
CA ALA A 28 1.76 -11.68 -3.26
C ALA A 28 0.46 -12.33 -3.77
N TRP A 29 -0.65 -11.58 -3.76
CA TRP A 29 -1.93 -12.04 -4.28
C TRP A 29 -1.87 -12.30 -5.79
N LEU A 30 -1.24 -11.40 -6.56
CA LEU A 30 -0.99 -11.59 -7.99
C LEU A 30 -0.11 -12.83 -8.24
N ALA A 31 1.01 -12.95 -7.53
CA ALA A 31 1.96 -14.05 -7.71
C ALA A 31 1.33 -15.42 -7.41
N ARG A 32 0.55 -15.54 -6.33
CA ARG A 32 -0.12 -16.80 -5.95
C ARG A 32 -1.13 -17.29 -6.97
N ARG A 33 -1.65 -16.39 -7.80
CA ARG A 33 -2.70 -16.67 -8.78
C ARG A 33 -2.19 -16.62 -10.21
N TRP A 34 -0.87 -16.58 -10.41
CA TRP A 34 -0.30 -16.38 -11.74
C TRP A 34 -0.57 -17.53 -12.72
N GLU A 35 -0.82 -18.73 -12.21
CA GLU A 35 -1.21 -19.90 -13.01
C GLU A 35 -2.64 -19.81 -13.56
N ASP A 36 -3.52 -18.97 -12.99
CA ASP A 36 -4.85 -18.70 -13.52
C ASP A 36 -4.73 -17.86 -14.79
N PRO A 37 -5.20 -18.34 -15.97
CA PRO A 37 -5.05 -17.63 -17.25
C PRO A 37 -5.65 -16.22 -17.27
N ALA A 38 -6.58 -15.91 -16.37
CA ALA A 38 -7.11 -14.55 -16.23
C ALA A 38 -6.03 -13.56 -15.76
N PHE A 39 -5.06 -13.99 -14.96
CA PHE A 39 -4.08 -13.10 -14.31
C PHE A 39 -3.07 -12.53 -15.31
N PRO A 40 -2.37 -13.34 -16.13
CA PRO A 40 -1.52 -12.81 -17.19
C PRO A 40 -2.31 -11.95 -18.20
N ARG A 41 -3.61 -12.24 -18.41
CA ARG A 41 -4.46 -11.48 -19.34
C ARG A 41 -4.82 -10.08 -18.82
N PHE A 42 -5.22 -9.97 -17.56
CA PHE A 42 -5.67 -8.70 -16.97
C PHE A 42 -4.54 -7.92 -16.27
N PHE A 43 -3.46 -8.60 -15.89
CA PHE A 43 -2.29 -8.03 -15.23
C PHE A 43 -0.98 -8.32 -15.99
N PRO A 44 -0.90 -8.11 -17.33
CA PRO A 44 0.28 -8.44 -18.13
C PRO A 44 1.53 -7.63 -17.75
N TRP A 45 1.34 -6.49 -17.08
CA TRP A 45 2.42 -5.65 -16.56
C TRP A 45 3.16 -6.29 -15.38
N PHE A 46 2.55 -7.25 -14.68
CA PHE A 46 3.15 -7.86 -13.48
C PHE A 46 4.42 -8.65 -13.79
N SER A 47 4.53 -9.23 -14.99
CA SER A 47 5.75 -9.92 -15.45
C SER A 47 6.78 -8.98 -16.08
N GLN A 48 6.50 -7.68 -16.21
CA GLN A 48 7.41 -6.74 -16.86
C GLN A 48 8.47 -6.24 -15.86
N PRO A 49 9.77 -6.21 -16.24
CA PRO A 49 10.82 -5.71 -15.36
C PRO A 49 10.57 -4.28 -14.87
N ARG A 50 9.99 -3.42 -15.72
CA ARG A 50 9.66 -2.04 -15.37
C ARG A 50 8.76 -1.93 -14.15
N PHE A 51 7.71 -2.76 -14.06
CA PHE A 51 6.82 -2.79 -12.91
C PHE A 51 7.57 -3.06 -11.61
N TRP A 52 8.50 -4.02 -11.63
CA TRP A 52 9.29 -4.36 -10.44
C TRP A 52 10.28 -3.26 -10.05
N SER A 53 10.88 -2.56 -11.02
CA SER A 53 11.69 -1.37 -10.75
C SER A 53 10.88 -0.29 -10.04
N ASP A 54 9.68 0.02 -10.54
CA ASP A 54 8.78 1.02 -9.96
C ASP A 54 8.29 0.56 -8.57
N GLN A 55 7.99 -0.73 -8.40
CA GLN A 55 7.59 -1.32 -7.13
C GLN A 55 8.69 -1.22 -6.07
N ILE A 56 9.96 -1.46 -6.43
CA ILE A 56 11.10 -1.30 -5.52
C ILE A 56 11.27 0.16 -5.11
N LEU A 57 11.16 1.10 -6.05
CA LEU A 57 11.21 2.53 -5.74
C LEU A 57 10.09 2.92 -4.76
N SER A 58 8.86 2.49 -5.03
CA SER A 58 7.73 2.77 -4.15
C SER A 58 7.89 2.18 -2.74
N LEU A 59 8.46 0.98 -2.62
CA LEU A 59 8.74 0.38 -1.30
C LEU A 59 9.85 1.13 -0.54
N ARG A 60 10.82 1.73 -1.23
CA ARG A 60 11.85 2.58 -0.59
C ARG A 60 11.26 3.88 -0.07
N GLU A 61 10.40 4.53 -0.86
CA GLU A 61 9.64 5.70 -0.43
C GLU A 61 8.74 5.36 0.77
N GLN A 62 8.08 4.21 0.72
CA GLN A 62 7.25 3.73 1.81
C GLN A 62 8.05 3.46 3.10
N LEU A 63 9.26 2.93 2.96
CA LEU A 63 10.16 2.73 4.09
C LEU A 63 10.58 4.06 4.72
N ALA A 64 10.87 5.09 3.90
CA ALA A 64 11.14 6.42 4.41
C ALA A 64 9.94 6.99 5.17
N ALA A 65 8.73 6.89 4.60
CA ALA A 65 7.50 7.34 5.25
C ALA A 65 7.20 6.62 6.58
N LEU A 66 7.58 5.35 6.71
CA LEU A 66 7.46 4.59 7.97
C LEU A 66 8.39 5.09 9.08
N GLN A 67 9.49 5.75 8.72
CA GLN A 67 10.46 6.32 9.66
C GLN A 67 10.10 7.75 10.08
N GLU A 68 9.20 8.40 9.33
CA GLU A 68 8.68 9.72 9.67
C GLU A 68 7.59 9.66 10.75
N PRO A 69 7.35 10.78 11.48
CA PRO A 69 6.21 10.88 12.40
C PRO A 69 4.88 10.61 11.68
N ALA A 70 3.90 10.06 12.43
CA ALA A 70 2.58 9.79 11.88
C ALA A 70 1.93 11.05 11.27
N ILE A 71 1.20 10.87 10.18
CA ILE A 71 0.60 11.95 9.39
C ILE A 71 -0.16 12.95 10.28
N SER A 72 0.21 14.22 10.14
CA SER A 72 -0.48 15.35 10.74
C SER A 72 -1.59 15.84 9.81
N LEU A 73 -2.75 16.16 10.40
CA LEU A 73 -3.84 16.79 9.65
C LEU A 73 -3.59 18.29 9.57
N PRO A 74 -3.77 18.94 8.40
CA PRO A 74 -3.63 20.38 8.28
C PRO A 74 -4.60 21.10 9.24
N GLY A 75 -4.10 22.10 9.98
CA GLY A 75 -4.87 22.89 10.95
C GLY A 75 -4.74 22.47 12.42
N GLN A 76 -3.87 21.51 12.75
CA GLN A 76 -3.46 21.22 14.12
C GLN A 76 -2.02 21.71 14.33
N PHE A 77 -1.88 22.92 14.86
CA PHE A 77 -0.64 23.43 15.48
C PHE A 77 -0.76 23.30 16.99
#